data_AF-A0A0D6KIF5-F1
#
_entry.id   AF-A0A0D6KIF5-F1
#
_cell.length_a   1.000
_cell.length_b   1.000
_cell.length_c   1.000
_cell.angle_alpha   90.00
_cell.angle_beta   90.00
_cell.angle_gamma   90.00
#
_symmetry.space_group_name_H-M   'P 1'
#
loop_
_entity.id
_entity.type
_entity.pdbx_description
1 polymer ?
#
loop_
_entity_poly.entity_id
_entity_poly.type
_entity_poly.pdbx_seq_one_letter_code
_entity_poly.pdbx_strand_id
1 'polypeptide(L)' 'MTEKPEISITQLSYGMTPEELISEGYVDTDYFYDPASEEWKIEVDKMEQIVKENQIPDSECIPF' A
#
# COMPACT_ATOMS: atom_id res chain seq x y z
N MET A 1 27.11 24.07 -10.29
CA MET A 1 25.77 23.78 -9.77
C MET A 1 25.18 22.76 -10.72
N THR A 2 25.04 21.52 -10.28
CA THR A 2 24.56 20.42 -11.12
C THR A 2 23.06 20.63 -11.29
N GLU A 3 22.62 20.91 -12.52
CA GLU A 3 21.21 21.01 -12.86
C GLU A 3 20.58 19.64 -12.62
N LYS A 4 19.84 19.48 -11.52
CA LYS A 4 18.98 18.31 -11.36
C LYS A 4 17.94 18.40 -12.46
N PRO A 5 17.81 17.39 -13.35
CA PRO A 5 16.75 17.41 -14.35
C PRO A 5 15.41 17.58 -13.63
N GLU A 6 14.56 18.50 -14.10
CA GLU A 6 13.15 18.63 -13.67
C GLU A 6 12.31 17.46 -14.21
N ILE A 7 12.83 16.24 -14.09
CA ILE A 7 12.08 15.03 -14.37
C ILE A 7 11.11 14.83 -13.21
N SER A 8 9.83 14.58 -13.52
CA SER A 8 8.84 14.37 -12.46
C SER A 8 9.10 13.03 -11.76
N ILE A 9 8.71 12.94 -10.48
CA ILE A 9 8.84 11.69 -9.72
C ILE A 9 8.02 10.57 -10.37
N THR A 10 6.90 10.93 -11.02
CA THR A 10 6.11 10.03 -11.86
C THR A 10 6.93 9.47 -13.02
N GLN A 11 7.77 10.27 -13.65
CA GLN A 11 8.67 9.82 -14.73
C GLN A 11 9.78 8.90 -14.20
N LEU A 12 10.34 9.19 -13.02
CA LEU A 12 11.35 8.33 -12.39
C LEU A 12 10.75 6.98 -11.96
N SER A 13 9.50 6.98 -11.48
CA SER A 13 8.81 5.76 -11.01
C SER A 13 8.56 4.70 -12.09
N TYR A 14 8.72 5.03 -13.38
CA TYR A 14 8.65 4.03 -14.46
C TYR A 14 9.87 3.11 -14.52
N GLY A 15 11.00 3.49 -13.91
CA GLY A 15 12.26 2.76 -14.00
C GLY A 15 12.95 2.52 -12.65
N MET A 16 12.40 3.04 -11.56
CA MET A 16 12.96 2.94 -10.21
C MET A 16 11.89 2.50 -9.23
N THR A 17 12.29 1.69 -8.26
CA THR A 17 11.42 1.35 -7.13
C THR A 17 11.29 2.54 -6.16
N PRO A 18 10.23 2.58 -5.33
CA PRO A 18 10.12 3.55 -4.25
C PRO A 18 11.36 3.62 -3.35
N GLU A 19 11.99 2.47 -3.07
CA GLU A 19 13.20 2.37 -2.25
C GLU A 19 14.40 3.05 -2.91
N GLU A 20 14.57 2.87 -4.23
CA GLU A 20 15.61 3.53 -5.01
C GLU A 20 15.42 5.05 -5.03
N LEU A 21 14.18 5.50 -5.19
CA LEU A 21 13.83 6.93 -5.16
C LEU A 21 14.16 7.59 -3.82
N ILE A 22 13.94 6.87 -2.71
CA ILE A 22 14.32 7.32 -1.36
C ILE A 22 15.85 7.33 -1.21
N SER A 23 16.52 6.25 -1.63
CA SER A 23 17.97 6.08 -1.46
C SER A 23 18.80 7.08 -2.28
N GLU A 24 18.34 7.46 -3.47
CA GLU A 24 18.96 8.47 -4.32
C GLU A 24 18.58 9.91 -3.91
N GLY A 25 17.67 10.06 -2.94
CA GLY A 25 17.24 11.35 -2.40
C GLY A 25 16.34 12.15 -3.35
N TYR A 26 15.54 11.46 -4.18
CA TYR A 26 14.49 12.10 -4.97
C TYR A 26 13.22 12.34 -4.16
N VAL A 27 12.96 11.51 -3.14
CA VAL A 27 11.81 11.61 -2.23
C VAL A 27 12.22 11.30 -0.80
N ASP A 28 11.49 11.85 0.16
CA ASP A 28 11.61 11.47 1.57
C ASP A 28 10.95 10.11 1.84
N THR A 29 11.30 9.48 2.96
CA THR A 29 10.73 8.19 3.40
C THR A 29 9.21 8.24 3.53
N ASP A 30 8.67 9.41 3.83
CA ASP A 30 7.24 9.60 4.10
C ASP A 30 6.46 10.00 2.84
N TYR A 31 7.12 10.12 1.70
CA TYR A 31 6.48 10.53 0.43
C TYR A 31 5.38 9.55 -0.02
N PHE A 32 5.56 8.27 0.28
CA PHE A 32 4.58 7.22 -0.04
C PHE A 32 3.66 6.87 1.13
N TYR A 33 3.77 7.60 2.26
CA TYR A 33 2.91 7.37 3.41
C TYR A 33 1.50 7.94 3.15
N ASP A 34 0.50 7.06 3.16
CA ASP A 34 -0.92 7.41 3.05
C ASP A 34 -1.67 6.97 4.31
N PRO A 35 -2.09 7.91 5.18
CA PRO A 35 -2.88 7.61 6.37
C PRO A 35 -4.16 6.83 6.06
N ALA A 36 -4.80 7.10 4.92
CA ALA A 36 -6.05 6.43 4.54
C ALA A 36 -5.80 4.95 4.19
N SER A 37 -4.63 4.63 3.64
CA SER A 37 -4.23 3.24 3.38
C SER A 37 -4.05 2.44 4.66
N GLU A 38 -3.50 3.04 5.71
CA GLU A 38 -3.36 2.39 7.03
C GLU A 38 -4.72 2.14 7.69
N GLU A 39 -5.65 3.11 7.61
CA GLU A 39 -7.03 2.93 8.09
C GLU A 39 -7.74 1.77 7.37
N TRP A 40 -7.56 1.66 6.05
CA TRP A 40 -8.09 0.57 5.25
C TRP A 40 -7.52 -0.80 5.65
N LYS A 41 -6.20 -0.90 5.89
CA LYS A 41 -5.60 -2.15 6.36
C LYS A 41 -6.19 -2.61 7.69
N ILE A 42 -6.39 -1.68 8.63
CA ILE A 42 -7.00 -1.97 9.94
C ILE A 42 -8.44 -2.47 9.75
N GLU A 43 -9.20 -1.89 8.83
CA GLU A 43 -10.57 -2.32 8.56
C GLU A 43 -10.62 -3.73 7.93
N VAL A 44 -9.73 -4.01 6.98
CA VAL A 44 -9.60 -5.35 6.37
C VAL A 44 -9.21 -6.40 7.42
N ASP A 45 -8.22 -6.11 8.27
CA ASP A 45 -7.79 -7.02 9.34
C ASP A 45 -8.94 -7.34 10.32
N LYS A 46 -9.75 -6.33 10.65
CA LYS A 46 -10.96 -6.52 11.49
C LYS A 46 -11.99 -7.40 10.78
N MET A 47 -12.23 -7.21 9.49
CA MET A 47 -13.14 -8.07 8.72
C MET A 47 -12.64 -9.51 8.66
N GLU A 48 -11.34 -9.73 8.43
CA GLU A 48 -10.76 -11.07 8.45
C GLU A 48 -10.91 -11.76 9.82
N GLN A 49 -10.72 -11.02 10.92
CA GLN A 49 -10.96 -11.54 12.26
C GLN A 49 -12.42 -11.91 12.46
N ILE A 50 -13.35 -11.04 12.07
CA ILE A 50 -14.81 -11.31 12.15
C ILE A 50 -15.17 -12.57 11.36
N VAL A 51 -14.62 -12.77 10.16
CA VAL A 51 -14.85 -13.97 9.35
C VAL A 51 -14.26 -15.22 10.01
N LYS A 52 -13.05 -15.13 10.60
CA LYS A 52 -12.42 -16.25 11.33
C LYS A 52 -13.20 -16.64 12.58
N GLU A 53 -13.76 -15.67 13.30
CA GLU A 53 -14.54 -15.89 14.52
C GLU A 53 -15.97 -16.36 14.23
N ASN A 54 -16.59 -15.82 13.17
CA ASN A 54 -17.93 -16.22 12.71
C ASN A 54 -17.82 -17.28 11.62
N GLN A 55 -17.04 -18.35 11.86
CA GLN A 55 -17.09 -19.53 10.99
C GLN A 55 -18.54 -19.93 10.81
N ILE A 56 -19.09 -19.63 9.63
CA ILE A 56 -20.42 -20.08 9.25
C ILE A 56 -20.28 -21.60 9.21
N PRO A 57 -21.00 -22.34 10.08
CA PRO A 57 -20.89 -23.78 10.05
C PRO A 57 -21.30 -24.24 8.64
N ASP A 58 -20.52 -25.14 8.03
CA ASP A 58 -20.77 -25.65 6.67
C ASP A 58 -22.20 -26.18 6.51
N SER A 59 -22.88 -26.53 7.61
CA SER A 59 -24.31 -26.90 7.64
C SER A 59 -25.28 -25.82 7.19
N GLU A 60 -24.89 -24.55 7.23
CA GLU A 60 -25.69 -23.40 6.78
C GLU A 60 -25.30 -22.94 5.35
N CYS A 61 -24.30 -23.58 4.73
CA CYS A 61 -23.83 -23.23 3.40
C CYS A 61 -24.62 -24.02 2.33
N ILE A 62 -25.48 -23.33 1.57
CA ILE A 62 -26.21 -23.93 0.44
C ILE A 62 -25.32 -23.84 -0.81
N PRO A 63 -24.92 -24.96 -1.43
CA PRO A 63 -24.10 -24.93 -2.63
C PRO A 63 -24.88 -24.32 -3.81
N PHE A 64 -24.23 -23.42 -4.55
CA PHE A 64 -24.71 -22.85 -5.82
C PHE A 64 -24.46 -23.78 -7.00
#